data_AF-A0A950WJ52-F1
#
_entry.id   AF-A0A950WJ52-F1
#
_cell.length_a   1.000
_cell.length_b   1.000
_cell.length_c   1.000
_cell.angle_alpha   90.00
_cell.angle_beta   90.00
_cell.angle_gamma   90.00
#
_symmetry.space_group_name_H-M   'P 1'
#
loop_
_entity.id
_entity.type
_entity.pdbx_description
1 polymer ?
#
loop_
_entity_poly.entity_id
_entity_poly.type
_entity_poly.pdbx_seq_one_letter_code
_entity_poly.pdbx_strand_id
1 'polypeptide(L)'
;MANSSQTSKERTEQEVLLAIEQALNLRDFDQAPERGEASASSEPVAPSFAAPPVTIGAPVAAPHSSKHSDNFFADNLEQALRLPRIDDPLIEPPAGGRESEEPVQRAANDDRENIGQLLRALQARPSGRPYLYAFVFTAVWAVVLLGLAFGTFGDAVSEAFHAGVGAWAPLMLGLLAAFAVPVGFAFVLANMLRRSHELRLVGQSMAEIAMRLAEPEHLARDSIVNVSQAVRREVAAMGDGVERALARAAELEGLVNGEIATLERAYTENEVRIRGLLDTIATQRDTLISHAAEVKSAINSVHLDLSSEIGSISEMIANQVHHAAERVTASLTERGEEVTQGLRATADNMITELGERSGELLMRLEQASETTARSIEAAAERMTQSLSLKEHNIEEEFLGIADNIQRVMRDRLDTVADEFSQKSISVLDTMDQHSRTITDALLDTSSNLTETIANRVDEVNNTLRATGDSLVLDLSLRGGDVVSKLEQTGASIAETLLASGSQVSETFEQHANELASSVAARSDAVHDLLTDRLANFEGIFTRNGGELADRIAHDSE
;
A
#
# COMPACT_ATOMS: atom_id res chain seq x y z
N MET A 1 0.98 -20.81 -39.67
CA MET A 1 1.07 -19.64 -38.76
C MET A 1 2.34 -19.82 -37.95
N ALA A 2 3.35 -18.96 -38.14
CA ALA A 2 4.69 -19.16 -37.56
C ALA A 2 5.48 -17.84 -37.43
N ASN A 3 4.83 -16.76 -36.99
CA ASN A 3 5.45 -15.42 -36.92
C ASN A 3 4.93 -14.58 -35.72
N SER A 4 4.65 -15.23 -34.59
CA SER A 4 4.08 -14.61 -33.38
C SER A 4 4.83 -14.96 -32.09
N SER A 5 5.92 -15.73 -32.18
CA SER A 5 6.76 -16.16 -31.05
C SER A 5 8.06 -15.37 -30.91
N GLN A 6 8.55 -14.72 -31.97
CA GLN A 6 9.70 -13.80 -31.88
C GLN A 6 9.28 -12.46 -31.28
N THR A 7 8.15 -11.90 -31.71
CA THR A 7 7.66 -10.58 -31.30
C THR A 7 7.26 -10.47 -29.83
N SER A 8 6.97 -11.59 -29.15
CA SER A 8 6.77 -11.61 -27.69
C SER A 8 8.10 -11.59 -26.94
N LYS A 9 9.12 -12.32 -27.42
CA LYS A 9 10.45 -12.37 -26.80
C LYS A 9 11.21 -11.05 -26.95
N GLU A 10 11.17 -10.45 -28.14
CA GLU A 10 11.76 -9.13 -28.41
C GLU A 10 11.12 -8.04 -27.53
N ARG A 11 9.80 -8.11 -27.27
CA ARG A 11 9.13 -7.20 -26.32
C ARG A 11 9.63 -7.39 -24.89
N THR A 12 9.72 -8.63 -24.39
CA THR A 12 10.24 -8.86 -23.02
C THR A 12 11.70 -8.43 -22.87
N GLU A 13 12.52 -8.58 -23.91
CA GLU A 13 13.92 -8.11 -23.88
C GLU A 13 14.02 -6.58 -23.93
N GLN A 14 13.12 -5.90 -24.66
CA GLN A 14 12.98 -4.43 -24.64
C GLN A 14 12.44 -3.89 -23.32
N GLU A 15 11.45 -4.54 -22.70
CA GLU A 15 10.91 -4.15 -21.39
C GLU A 15 11.95 -4.32 -20.27
N VAL A 16 12.76 -5.37 -20.30
CA VAL A 16 13.87 -5.55 -19.35
C VAL A 16 14.96 -4.50 -19.55
N LEU A 17 15.31 -4.14 -20.79
CA LEU A 17 16.26 -3.06 -21.06
C LEU A 17 15.74 -1.69 -20.60
N LEU A 18 14.46 -1.38 -20.84
CA LEU A 18 13.80 -0.18 -20.33
C LEU A 18 13.80 -0.13 -18.79
N ALA A 19 13.52 -1.26 -18.12
CA ALA A 19 13.56 -1.34 -16.66
C ALA A 19 14.98 -1.09 -16.10
N ILE A 20 16.03 -1.55 -16.80
CA ILE A 20 17.43 -1.32 -16.43
C ILE A 20 17.85 0.14 -16.67
N GLU A 21 17.44 0.75 -17.79
CA GLU A 21 17.67 2.17 -18.08
C GLU A 21 16.96 3.08 -17.05
N GLN A 22 15.71 2.74 -16.71
CA GLN A 22 14.91 3.46 -15.73
C GLN A 22 15.43 3.29 -14.29
N ALA A 23 16.08 2.16 -13.97
CA ALA A 23 16.74 1.93 -12.68
C ALA A 23 18.09 2.67 -12.55
N LEU A 24 18.76 3.03 -13.64
CA LEU A 24 20.04 3.76 -13.62
C LEU A 24 19.89 5.28 -13.52
N ASN A 25 18.69 5.84 -13.72
CA ASN A 25 18.46 7.28 -13.82
C ASN A 25 17.64 7.85 -12.65
N LEU A 26 18.11 7.60 -11.42
CA LEU A 26 17.58 8.25 -10.21
C LEU A 26 18.52 9.38 -9.77
N ARG A 27 18.24 10.58 -10.30
CA ARG A 27 18.88 11.84 -9.93
C ARG A 27 17.81 12.86 -9.51
N ASP A 28 18.15 13.67 -8.53
CA ASP A 28 17.41 14.83 -8.00
C ASP A 28 16.04 14.51 -7.37
N PHE A 29 16.02 14.43 -6.04
CA PHE A 29 14.82 14.31 -5.20
C PHE A 29 14.84 15.46 -4.19
N ASP A 30 14.02 16.50 -4.37
CA ASP A 30 13.76 17.50 -3.31
C ASP A 30 12.46 18.30 -3.53
N GLN A 31 11.49 18.10 -2.62
CA GLN A 31 10.71 19.18 -2.00
C GLN A 31 9.79 18.62 -0.88
N ALA A 32 9.78 19.31 0.25
CA ALA A 32 9.06 18.99 1.50
C ALA A 32 7.73 19.84 1.58
N PRO A 33 7.06 20.15 2.73
CA PRO A 33 7.36 19.84 4.16
C PRO A 33 6.14 19.57 5.10
N GLU A 34 6.44 19.45 6.43
CA GLU A 34 5.54 19.64 7.61
C GLU A 34 4.47 18.57 7.94
N ARG A 35 4.05 18.33 9.20
CA ARG A 35 4.42 18.83 10.57
C ARG A 35 3.95 17.81 11.65
N GLY A 36 4.53 17.81 12.85
CA GLY A 36 3.95 17.06 14.01
C GLY A 36 4.88 16.90 15.22
N GLU A 37 4.34 16.99 16.44
CA GLU A 37 5.05 17.07 17.73
C GLU A 37 4.21 16.35 18.84
N ALA A 38 4.66 16.04 20.08
CA ALA A 38 5.90 16.36 20.80
C ALA A 38 6.20 15.34 21.93
N SER A 39 7.43 15.39 22.47
CA SER A 39 7.83 15.09 23.87
C SER A 39 7.79 13.65 24.49
N ALA A 40 8.90 13.36 25.19
CA ALA A 40 9.02 12.70 26.51
C ALA A 40 9.19 11.16 26.67
N SER A 41 10.39 10.80 27.14
CA SER A 41 10.71 9.89 28.27
C SER A 41 10.67 8.35 28.15
N SER A 42 11.64 7.75 28.87
CA SER A 42 11.74 6.35 29.37
C SER A 42 12.34 5.27 28.44
N GLU A 43 13.22 4.45 29.02
CA GLU A 43 13.88 3.28 28.42
C GLU A 43 12.94 2.06 28.24
N PRO A 44 13.28 1.11 27.33
CA PRO A 44 12.52 -0.12 27.12
C PRO A 44 12.82 -1.22 28.16
N VAL A 45 11.83 -2.09 28.41
CA VAL A 45 11.90 -3.23 29.34
C VAL A 45 12.05 -4.55 28.60
N ALA A 46 12.85 -5.48 29.16
CA ALA A 46 12.89 -6.89 28.79
C ALA A 46 13.30 -7.76 30.00
N PRO A 47 13.08 -9.08 29.96
CA PRO A 47 11.85 -9.79 29.61
C PRO A 47 11.30 -10.60 30.82
N SER A 48 10.10 -11.17 30.69
CA SER A 48 9.47 -11.98 31.77
C SER A 48 9.48 -13.47 31.46
N PHE A 49 9.95 -14.29 32.42
CA PHE A 49 9.63 -15.72 32.53
C PHE A 49 9.50 -16.11 34.01
N ALA A 50 8.56 -17.00 34.31
CA ALA A 50 8.13 -17.31 35.69
C ALA A 50 8.68 -18.64 36.23
N ALA A 51 8.72 -18.77 37.56
CA ALA A 51 9.18 -19.97 38.26
C ALA A 51 8.01 -20.80 38.87
N PRO A 52 8.12 -22.14 38.96
CA PRO A 52 7.21 -22.99 39.72
C PRO A 52 7.60 -23.07 41.23
N PRO A 53 6.66 -23.47 42.13
CA PRO A 53 6.82 -23.30 43.58
C PRO A 53 7.50 -24.48 44.31
N VAL A 54 7.91 -24.20 45.56
CA VAL A 54 8.55 -25.13 46.51
C VAL A 54 7.51 -26.01 47.23
N THR A 55 7.90 -27.22 47.64
CA THR A 55 7.21 -28.01 48.68
C THR A 55 8.26 -28.71 49.56
N ILE A 56 7.99 -28.83 50.86
CA ILE A 56 8.95 -29.31 51.88
C ILE A 56 8.63 -30.75 52.28
N GLY A 57 9.66 -31.61 52.33
CA GLY A 57 9.58 -32.98 52.84
C GLY A 57 10.96 -33.56 53.16
N ALA A 58 11.05 -34.33 54.24
CA ALA A 58 12.24 -35.02 54.74
C ALA A 58 11.78 -36.33 55.44
N PRO A 59 12.64 -37.26 55.94
CA PRO A 59 14.11 -37.22 56.04
C PRO A 59 14.80 -38.55 55.62
N VAL A 60 16.05 -38.77 56.10
CA VAL A 60 16.79 -40.05 56.23
C VAL A 60 17.47 -40.65 54.99
N ALA A 61 18.79 -40.46 54.88
CA ALA A 61 19.80 -41.54 54.93
C ALA A 61 21.25 -40.99 54.78
N ALA A 62 22.18 -41.50 55.58
CA ALA A 62 23.64 -41.34 55.47
C ALA A 62 24.26 -42.75 55.18
N PRO A 63 25.59 -43.02 55.04
CA PRO A 63 26.74 -42.24 55.55
C PRO A 63 28.04 -42.24 54.69
N HIS A 64 29.13 -41.66 55.26
CA HIS A 64 30.56 -41.76 54.89
C HIS A 64 31.06 -40.89 53.68
N SER A 65 32.27 -40.28 53.68
CA SER A 65 33.33 -40.18 54.73
C SER A 65 34.31 -38.98 54.55
N SER A 66 34.57 -38.29 55.67
CA SER A 66 35.86 -37.67 56.11
C SER A 66 36.70 -36.73 55.23
N LYS A 67 36.87 -35.48 55.73
CA LYS A 67 38.06 -34.57 55.79
C LYS A 67 37.56 -33.12 55.61
N HIS A 68 37.73 -32.13 56.50
CA HIS A 68 38.70 -31.86 57.58
C HIS A 68 40.12 -31.51 57.13
N SER A 69 40.29 -30.24 56.73
CA SER A 69 41.49 -29.42 57.01
C SER A 69 41.21 -27.97 56.55
N ASP A 70 40.82 -27.09 57.48
CA ASP A 70 40.74 -25.64 57.22
C ASP A 70 42.13 -24.98 57.28
N ASN A 71 42.25 -23.78 56.69
CA ASN A 71 43.23 -22.74 57.01
C ASN A 71 44.72 -23.15 57.15
N PHE A 72 45.48 -23.13 56.04
CA PHE A 72 46.96 -23.18 56.07
C PHE A 72 47.65 -21.86 55.64
N PHE A 73 46.92 -20.87 55.14
CA PHE A 73 47.48 -19.65 54.53
C PHE A 73 47.12 -18.33 55.24
N ALA A 74 46.45 -18.38 56.40
CA ALA A 74 46.05 -17.17 57.14
C ALA A 74 47.03 -16.76 58.27
N ASP A 75 47.66 -17.72 58.95
CA ASP A 75 48.36 -17.45 60.23
C ASP A 75 49.80 -16.88 60.07
N ASN A 76 50.39 -16.91 58.88
CA ASN A 76 51.81 -16.59 58.68
C ASN A 76 52.15 -15.10 58.46
N LEU A 77 51.24 -14.16 58.79
CA LEU A 77 51.47 -12.72 58.59
C LEU A 77 51.58 -11.89 59.88
N GLU A 78 51.13 -12.38 61.04
CA GLU A 78 51.20 -11.61 62.30
C GLU A 78 52.57 -11.71 63.03
N GLN A 79 53.44 -12.66 62.66
CA GLN A 79 54.65 -12.96 63.44
C GLN A 79 55.89 -12.11 63.09
N ALA A 80 55.78 -11.13 62.19
CA ALA A 80 56.91 -10.33 61.70
C ALA A 80 57.08 -8.94 62.35
N LEU A 81 56.18 -8.51 63.25
CA LEU A 81 56.11 -7.13 63.76
C LEU A 81 56.13 -7.01 65.30
N ARG A 82 57.15 -7.61 65.95
CA ARG A 82 57.50 -7.32 67.35
C ARG A 82 59.00 -7.09 67.53
N LEU A 83 59.36 -5.83 67.79
CA LEU A 83 60.71 -5.42 68.20
C LEU A 83 60.98 -5.80 69.67
N PRO A 84 62.07 -6.51 69.98
CA PRO A 84 62.64 -6.53 71.32
C PRO A 84 63.38 -5.21 71.57
N ARG A 85 63.10 -4.59 72.71
CA ARG A 85 63.72 -3.36 73.19
C ARG A 85 65.03 -3.72 73.91
N ILE A 86 66.13 -3.04 73.58
CA ILE A 86 67.38 -3.13 74.35
C ILE A 86 67.32 -2.07 75.44
N ASP A 87 66.98 -2.48 76.66
CA ASP A 87 67.11 -1.66 77.87
C ASP A 87 68.34 -2.15 78.65
N ASP A 88 69.41 -1.34 78.69
CA ASP A 88 70.61 -1.58 79.52
C ASP A 88 70.35 -1.23 81.00
N PRO A 89 70.82 -2.06 81.95
CA PRO A 89 71.01 -1.62 83.33
C PRO A 89 72.41 -1.94 83.90
N LEU A 90 73.18 -0.87 84.11
CA LEU A 90 73.89 -0.57 85.37
C LEU A 90 74.83 -1.64 85.99
N ILE A 91 76.11 -1.50 85.63
CA ILE A 91 77.29 -1.44 86.54
C ILE A 91 77.06 -1.74 88.03
N GLU A 92 77.79 -2.71 88.61
CA GLU A 92 78.27 -2.61 90.01
C GLU A 92 79.58 -3.41 90.27
N PRO A 93 80.65 -2.77 90.79
CA PRO A 93 81.88 -3.40 91.34
C PRO A 93 82.02 -3.07 92.86
N PRO A 94 83.19 -3.15 93.55
CA PRO A 94 84.31 -4.13 93.54
C PRO A 94 84.65 -4.68 94.95
N ALA A 95 85.57 -5.66 95.04
CA ALA A 95 86.52 -5.84 96.17
C ALA A 95 87.61 -6.87 95.79
N GLY A 96 88.91 -6.70 96.04
CA GLY A 96 89.71 -5.56 96.52
C GLY A 96 91.21 -5.96 96.57
N GLY A 97 92.20 -5.08 96.60
CA GLY A 97 92.17 -3.61 96.52
C GLY A 97 93.55 -2.97 96.78
N ARG A 98 93.56 -1.65 97.02
CA ARG A 98 94.62 -0.80 97.62
C ARG A 98 95.89 -0.57 96.76
N GLU A 99 96.04 0.63 96.18
CA GLU A 99 96.69 1.87 96.73
C GLU A 99 98.13 1.98 96.17
N SER A 100 98.69 3.13 95.74
CA SER A 100 98.49 4.55 96.12
C SER A 100 98.52 5.56 94.93
N GLU A 101 98.52 6.89 95.22
CA GLU A 101 98.52 8.04 94.28
C GLU A 101 99.88 8.27 93.53
N GLU A 102 100.13 9.19 92.55
CA GLU A 102 99.74 10.62 92.32
C GLU A 102 99.72 11.06 90.79
N PRO A 103 99.40 12.33 90.39
CA PRO A 103 98.85 12.68 89.05
C PRO A 103 99.61 13.73 88.15
N VAL A 104 98.94 14.17 87.04
CA VAL A 104 99.25 15.29 86.08
C VAL A 104 100.18 14.87 84.90
N GLN A 105 99.98 15.20 83.60
CA GLN A 105 99.69 16.50 82.91
C GLN A 105 98.97 16.37 81.53
N ARG A 106 98.77 17.49 80.79
CA ARG A 106 97.91 17.63 79.59
C ARG A 106 98.47 18.63 78.54
N ALA A 107 98.60 18.24 77.26
CA ALA A 107 98.87 19.09 76.06
C ALA A 107 98.74 18.25 74.75
N ALA A 108 98.59 18.76 73.52
CA ALA A 108 97.92 19.96 72.97
C ALA A 108 97.86 19.91 71.40
N ASN A 109 96.86 20.55 70.76
CA ASN A 109 96.83 21.06 69.36
C ASN A 109 97.26 20.10 68.21
N ASP A 110 96.45 19.25 67.58
CA ASP A 110 94.98 19.19 67.40
C ASP A 110 94.39 20.32 66.52
N ASP A 111 94.40 20.16 65.16
CA ASP A 111 94.25 21.30 64.20
C ASP A 111 93.97 20.93 62.70
N ARG A 112 93.12 19.94 62.37
CA ARG A 112 92.99 19.43 60.96
C ARG A 112 91.59 19.14 60.36
N GLU A 113 90.50 19.57 60.97
CA GLU A 113 89.15 19.09 60.59
C GLU A 113 88.55 19.69 59.28
N ASN A 114 89.09 20.80 58.76
CA ASN A 114 88.33 21.69 57.87
C ASN A 114 88.36 21.39 56.35
N ILE A 115 88.88 20.23 55.91
CA ILE A 115 89.00 19.90 54.46
C ILE A 115 87.82 19.05 53.95
N GLY A 116 87.21 18.21 54.81
CA GLY A 116 86.20 17.23 54.40
C GLY A 116 84.86 17.82 53.93
N GLN A 117 84.54 19.06 54.31
CA GLN A 117 83.24 19.68 54.03
C GLN A 117 83.16 20.26 52.61
N LEU A 118 84.27 20.82 52.10
CA LEU A 118 84.31 21.51 50.80
C LEU A 118 84.02 20.58 49.61
N LEU A 119 84.51 19.34 49.68
CA LEU A 119 84.32 18.32 48.63
C LEU A 119 82.87 17.85 48.49
N ARG A 120 82.05 17.97 49.54
CA ARG A 120 80.68 17.43 49.57
C ARG A 120 79.67 18.31 48.82
N ALA A 121 80.00 19.57 48.55
CA ALA A 121 79.14 20.52 47.84
C ALA A 121 78.98 20.23 46.34
N LEU A 122 79.92 19.48 45.74
CA LEU A 122 80.05 19.34 44.28
C LEU A 122 79.32 18.13 43.66
N GLN A 123 78.50 17.37 44.43
CA GLN A 123 77.95 16.07 43.99
C GLN A 123 76.41 15.97 43.93
N ALA A 124 75.67 17.09 44.05
CA ALA A 124 74.20 17.05 43.99
C ALA A 124 73.68 16.81 42.55
N ARG A 125 72.89 15.75 42.34
CA ARG A 125 72.25 15.43 41.04
C ARG A 125 70.93 16.19 40.85
N PRO A 126 70.62 16.72 39.65
CA PRO A 126 69.36 17.45 39.39
C PRO A 126 68.14 16.52 39.35
N SER A 127 66.99 16.99 39.85
CA SER A 127 65.78 16.17 39.97
C SER A 127 64.99 16.04 38.67
N GLY A 128 64.60 14.82 38.28
CA GLY A 128 63.82 14.54 37.07
C GLY A 128 62.36 15.03 37.03
N ARG A 129 61.89 15.75 38.07
CA ARG A 129 60.49 16.20 38.22
C ARG A 129 59.88 16.95 37.01
N PRO A 130 60.60 17.79 36.24
CA PRO A 130 60.01 18.49 35.08
C PRO A 130 59.37 17.56 34.04
N TYR A 131 59.97 16.38 33.79
CA TYR A 131 59.44 15.42 32.82
C TYR A 131 58.17 14.71 33.31
N LEU A 132 58.00 14.53 34.63
CA LEU A 132 56.77 13.99 35.20
C LEU A 132 55.58 14.92 34.96
N TYR A 133 55.78 16.23 35.12
CA TYR A 133 54.73 17.22 34.87
C TYR A 133 54.36 17.32 33.38
N ALA A 134 55.33 17.20 32.46
CA ALA A 134 55.05 17.11 31.03
C ALA A 134 54.19 15.89 30.69
N PHE A 135 54.53 14.70 31.21
CA PHE A 135 53.75 13.48 30.99
C PHE A 135 52.29 13.59 31.48
N VAL A 136 52.09 14.13 32.69
CA VAL A 136 50.74 14.36 33.24
C VAL A 136 49.96 15.35 32.38
N PHE A 137 50.59 16.45 31.93
CA PHE A 137 49.95 17.41 31.03
C PHE A 137 49.51 16.76 29.71
N THR A 138 50.35 15.92 29.10
CA THR A 138 50.01 15.25 27.84
C THR A 138 48.88 14.23 27.98
N ALA A 139 48.80 13.54 29.12
CA ALA A 139 47.68 12.62 29.41
C ALA A 139 46.34 13.38 29.56
N VAL A 140 46.34 14.50 30.29
CA VAL A 140 45.14 15.35 30.42
C VAL A 140 44.75 15.97 29.07
N TRP A 141 45.72 16.46 28.29
CA TRP A 141 45.46 17.04 26.96
C TRP A 141 44.86 16.02 25.99
N ALA A 142 45.33 14.76 26.02
CA ALA A 142 44.78 13.68 25.20
C ALA A 142 43.28 13.45 25.48
N VAL A 143 42.90 13.40 26.76
CA VAL A 143 41.50 13.21 27.18
C VAL A 143 40.62 14.40 26.78
N VAL A 144 41.11 15.63 26.96
CA VAL A 144 40.38 16.85 26.56
C VAL A 144 40.20 16.93 25.05
N LEU A 145 41.24 16.64 24.27
CA LEU A 145 41.18 16.63 22.81
C LEU A 145 40.19 15.57 22.30
N LEU A 146 40.24 14.35 22.85
CA LEU A 146 39.35 13.26 22.46
C LEU A 146 37.88 13.59 22.83
N GLY A 147 37.63 14.13 24.02
CA GLY A 147 36.30 14.57 24.44
C GLY A 147 35.72 15.67 23.53
N LEU A 148 36.54 16.65 23.14
CA LEU A 148 36.14 17.68 22.18
C LEU A 148 35.90 17.11 20.77
N ALA A 149 36.77 16.22 20.29
CA ALA A 149 36.64 15.62 18.95
C ALA A 149 35.31 14.84 18.80
N PHE A 150 34.95 14.02 19.79
CA PHE A 150 33.64 13.37 19.82
C PHE A 150 32.50 14.39 19.98
N GLY A 151 32.63 15.35 20.90
CA GLY A 151 31.56 16.29 21.26
C GLY A 151 31.23 17.36 20.22
N THR A 152 32.16 17.75 19.33
CA THR A 152 31.93 18.79 18.31
C THR A 152 32.02 18.30 16.87
N PHE A 153 32.57 17.11 16.61
CA PHE A 153 32.72 16.56 15.27
C PHE A 153 32.18 15.13 15.10
N GLY A 154 31.58 14.51 16.12
CA GLY A 154 31.07 13.13 16.04
C GLY A 154 30.14 12.90 14.85
N ASP A 155 29.08 13.70 14.73
CA ASP A 155 28.10 13.60 13.64
C ASP A 155 28.74 13.87 12.27
N ALA A 156 29.50 14.96 12.16
CA ALA A 156 30.19 15.37 10.93
C ALA A 156 31.25 14.36 10.46
N VAL A 157 31.91 13.64 11.38
CA VAL A 157 32.83 12.55 11.04
C VAL A 157 32.07 11.33 10.53
N SER A 158 30.88 11.02 11.07
CA SER A 158 30.05 9.92 10.54
C SER A 158 29.54 10.21 9.12
N GLU A 159 29.09 11.44 8.86
CA GLU A 159 28.64 11.89 7.54
C GLU A 159 29.79 11.92 6.53
N ALA A 160 30.94 12.51 6.92
CA ALA A 160 32.14 12.55 6.08
C ALA A 160 32.74 11.16 5.79
N PHE A 161 32.51 10.16 6.65
CA PHE A 161 32.93 8.78 6.41
C PHE A 161 32.16 8.16 5.23
N HIS A 162 30.84 8.42 5.14
CA HIS A 162 30.01 7.96 4.02
C HIS A 162 30.23 8.77 2.74
N ALA A 163 30.63 10.05 2.82
CA ALA A 163 30.99 10.89 1.67
C ALA A 163 32.34 10.52 1.01
N GLY A 164 33.10 9.59 1.59
CA GLY A 164 34.36 9.08 1.02
C GLY A 164 35.62 9.84 1.43
N VAL A 165 36.78 9.29 1.05
CA VAL A 165 38.10 9.63 1.64
C VAL A 165 38.47 11.12 1.53
N GLY A 166 38.01 11.81 0.49
CA GLY A 166 38.28 13.25 0.32
C GLY A 166 37.66 14.15 1.39
N ALA A 167 36.55 13.73 2.02
CA ALA A 167 35.82 14.56 2.98
C ALA A 167 36.44 14.55 4.39
N TRP A 168 36.85 13.39 4.90
CA TRP A 168 37.35 13.25 6.27
C TRP A 168 38.86 13.47 6.42
N ALA A 169 39.64 13.38 5.34
CA ALA A 169 41.10 13.59 5.35
C ALA A 169 41.56 14.91 6.01
N PRO A 170 41.01 16.10 5.70
CA PRO A 170 41.44 17.36 6.33
C PRO A 170 41.11 17.42 7.82
N LEU A 171 40.00 16.82 8.27
CA LEU A 171 39.63 16.77 9.69
C LEU A 171 40.65 15.96 10.51
N MET A 172 41.05 14.79 10.01
CA MET A 172 42.06 13.95 10.66
C MET A 172 43.44 14.62 10.70
N LEU A 173 43.82 15.34 9.65
CA LEU A 173 45.07 16.12 9.64
C LEU A 173 45.04 17.25 10.69
N GLY A 174 43.90 17.94 10.83
CA GLY A 174 43.69 18.96 11.87
C GLY A 174 43.77 18.40 13.30
N LEU A 175 43.09 17.27 13.57
CA LEU A 175 43.13 16.58 14.86
C LEU A 175 44.55 16.10 15.22
N LEU A 176 45.28 15.54 14.26
CA LEU A 176 46.66 15.08 14.46
C LEU A 176 47.60 16.25 14.80
N ALA A 177 47.46 17.39 14.12
CA ALA A 177 48.22 18.61 14.43
C ALA A 177 47.89 19.17 15.83
N ALA A 178 46.60 19.20 16.19
CA ALA A 178 46.11 19.66 17.49
C ALA A 178 46.54 18.77 18.66
N PHE A 179 46.80 17.48 18.41
CA PHE A 179 47.45 16.58 19.36
C PHE A 179 48.97 16.80 19.43
N ALA A 180 49.66 16.76 18.29
CA ALA A 180 51.12 16.68 18.25
C ALA A 180 51.82 17.97 18.73
N VAL A 181 51.31 19.15 18.39
CA VAL A 181 51.99 20.43 18.68
C VAL A 181 52.06 20.74 20.18
N PRO A 182 50.96 20.66 20.97
CA PRO A 182 51.02 20.91 22.41
C PRO A 182 51.84 19.85 23.17
N VAL A 183 51.78 18.59 22.72
CA VAL A 183 52.56 17.48 23.28
C VAL A 183 54.06 17.72 23.12
N GLY A 184 54.51 18.09 21.92
CA GLY A 184 55.92 18.44 21.67
C GLY A 184 56.39 19.64 22.50
N PHE A 185 55.57 20.68 22.58
CA PHE A 185 55.90 21.90 23.34
C PHE A 185 56.13 21.63 24.84
N ALA A 186 55.28 20.81 25.46
CA ALA A 186 55.41 20.45 26.88
C ALA A 186 56.74 19.76 27.22
N PHE A 187 57.21 18.84 26.36
CA PHE A 187 58.48 18.14 26.55
C PHE A 187 59.70 19.04 26.29
N VAL A 188 59.62 19.96 25.32
CA VAL A 188 60.67 20.98 25.11
C VAL A 188 60.82 21.89 26.34
N LEU A 189 59.69 22.32 26.93
CA LEU A 189 59.69 23.16 28.13
C LEU A 189 60.33 22.43 29.33
N ALA A 190 60.00 21.15 29.54
CA ALA A 190 60.59 20.33 30.61
C ALA A 190 62.11 20.17 30.48
N ASN A 191 62.61 20.00 29.25
CA ASN A 191 64.04 19.90 28.98
C ASN A 191 64.78 21.23 29.28
N MET A 192 64.19 22.36 28.88
CA MET A 192 64.74 23.70 29.16
C MET A 192 64.78 23.99 30.67
N LEU A 193 63.72 23.64 31.41
CA LEU A 193 63.64 23.80 32.86
C LEU A 193 64.68 22.95 33.59
N ARG A 194 64.96 21.72 33.15
CA ARG A 194 66.05 20.91 33.74
C ARG A 194 67.41 21.61 33.58
N ARG A 195 67.71 22.11 32.38
CA ARG A 195 69.04 22.66 32.05
C ARG A 195 69.36 23.99 32.73
N SER A 196 68.35 24.78 33.10
CA SER A 196 68.56 26.03 33.86
C SER A 196 68.97 25.78 35.32
N HIS A 197 68.50 24.69 35.93
CA HIS A 197 68.92 24.29 37.29
C HIS A 197 70.38 23.83 37.34
N GLU A 198 70.87 23.15 36.31
CA GLU A 198 72.26 22.65 36.23
C GLU A 198 73.29 23.81 36.22
N LEU A 199 72.98 24.93 35.56
CA LEU A 199 73.88 26.11 35.50
C LEU A 199 73.98 26.91 36.81
N ARG A 200 73.03 26.74 37.75
CA ARG A 200 73.00 27.52 39.00
C ARG A 200 73.94 26.96 40.08
N LEU A 201 74.46 25.75 39.92
CA LEU A 201 75.23 25.03 40.95
C LEU A 201 76.75 25.27 40.90
N VAL A 202 77.27 25.86 39.82
CA VAL A 202 78.73 25.93 39.54
C VAL A 202 79.39 27.23 40.02
N GLY A 203 78.60 28.26 40.36
CA GLY A 203 79.12 29.64 40.50
C GLY A 203 79.82 30.01 41.83
N GLN A 204 80.00 29.11 42.79
CA GLN A 204 80.22 29.51 44.20
C GLN A 204 81.51 28.97 44.88
N SER A 205 82.35 28.19 44.20
CA SER A 205 83.44 27.41 44.86
C SER A 205 84.88 27.79 44.48
N MET A 206 85.16 29.08 44.19
CA MET A 206 86.48 29.53 43.67
C MET A 206 87.20 30.63 44.50
N ALA A 207 86.67 31.02 45.66
CA ALA A 207 87.14 32.24 46.36
C ALA A 207 88.19 32.03 47.49
N GLU A 208 88.31 30.84 48.07
CA GLU A 208 88.81 30.71 49.45
C GLU A 208 90.28 30.23 49.59
N ILE A 209 90.90 29.73 48.53
CA ILE A 209 92.19 29.01 48.58
C ILE A 209 93.43 29.94 48.72
N ALA A 210 93.26 31.27 48.69
CA ALA A 210 94.33 32.21 48.32
C ALA A 210 95.27 32.75 49.45
N MET A 211 95.14 32.39 50.75
CA MET A 211 95.51 33.36 51.82
C MET A 211 96.32 32.96 53.11
N ARG A 212 97.01 31.80 53.30
CA ARG A 212 97.72 31.53 54.61
C ARG A 212 99.03 30.71 54.62
N LEU A 213 100.15 31.27 55.16
CA LEU A 213 101.34 30.58 55.77
C LEU A 213 102.40 31.55 56.46
N ALA A 214 103.11 31.14 57.57
CA ALA A 214 104.49 31.51 58.09
C ALA A 214 104.83 32.23 59.49
N GLU A 215 105.49 31.50 60.45
CA GLU A 215 106.75 31.70 61.33
C GLU A 215 106.95 32.51 62.74
N PRO A 216 107.98 32.22 63.63
CA PRO A 216 108.23 32.61 65.11
C PRO A 216 109.59 33.37 65.51
N GLU A 217 110.36 33.45 66.67
CA GLU A 217 110.60 32.95 68.12
C GLU A 217 111.64 33.85 68.95
N HIS A 218 111.84 33.85 70.33
CA HIS A 218 113.09 34.37 71.10
C HIS A 218 113.35 34.26 72.70
N LEU A 219 114.56 33.80 73.17
CA LEU A 219 115.61 34.20 74.24
C LEU A 219 115.50 34.51 75.83
N ALA A 220 116.59 34.19 76.66
CA ALA A 220 117.39 35.05 77.66
C ALA A 220 117.91 34.56 79.11
N ARG A 221 118.75 35.39 79.86
CA ARG A 221 119.69 35.08 81.04
C ARG A 221 120.25 36.34 81.83
N ASP A 222 120.84 36.24 83.05
CA ASP A 222 121.73 37.24 83.79
C ASP A 222 122.65 36.56 84.89
N SER A 223 123.43 37.09 85.91
CA SER A 223 123.76 38.40 86.58
C SER A 223 125.16 38.44 87.34
N ILE A 224 125.53 39.48 88.17
CA ILE A 224 126.95 39.95 88.40
C ILE A 224 127.43 40.55 89.80
N VAL A 225 128.69 40.20 90.20
CA VAL A 225 129.79 40.90 90.99
C VAL A 225 129.61 41.54 92.41
N ASN A 226 130.52 41.16 93.34
CA ASN A 226 131.01 41.98 94.48
C ASN A 226 132.55 41.80 94.67
N VAL A 227 133.34 42.31 93.71
CA VAL A 227 134.79 42.06 93.57
C VAL A 227 135.62 43.27 94.01
N SER A 228 136.68 43.06 94.79
CA SER A 228 138.00 43.76 94.67
C SER A 228 138.89 43.59 95.90
N GLN A 229 138.43 43.91 97.12
CA GLN A 229 139.27 43.71 98.32
C GLN A 229 139.40 42.24 98.73
N ALA A 230 138.42 41.39 98.40
CA ALA A 230 138.56 39.95 98.50
C ALA A 230 139.73 39.41 97.64
N VAL A 231 140.04 40.04 96.49
CA VAL A 231 140.90 39.48 95.42
C VAL A 231 142.27 39.02 95.92
N ARG A 232 142.89 39.69 96.89
CA ARG A 232 144.21 39.27 97.40
C ARG A 232 144.19 38.00 98.26
N ARG A 233 143.00 37.55 98.69
CA ARG A 233 142.72 36.25 99.30
C ARG A 233 142.04 35.31 98.29
N GLU A 234 141.22 35.87 97.40
CA GLU A 234 140.54 35.17 96.31
C GLU A 234 141.51 34.51 95.32
N VAL A 235 142.67 35.11 95.00
CA VAL A 235 143.64 34.50 94.08
C VAL A 235 144.17 33.14 94.57
N ALA A 236 144.09 32.84 95.88
CA ALA A 236 144.35 31.50 96.40
C ALA A 236 143.15 30.55 96.27
N ALA A 237 141.91 31.07 96.34
CA ALA A 237 140.68 30.31 96.10
C ALA A 237 140.36 30.13 94.59
N MET A 238 140.92 30.99 93.73
CA MET A 238 140.70 31.00 92.28
C MET A 238 141.33 29.79 91.59
N GLY A 239 142.30 29.11 92.21
CA GLY A 239 142.72 27.78 91.80
C GLY A 239 141.60 26.74 91.97
N ASP A 240 141.05 26.63 93.18
CA ASP A 240 139.94 25.71 93.54
C ASP A 240 138.63 26.04 92.78
N GLY A 241 138.46 27.29 92.36
CA GLY A 241 137.33 27.75 91.54
C GLY A 241 137.35 27.27 90.08
N VAL A 242 138.53 27.15 89.46
CA VAL A 242 138.66 26.78 88.04
C VAL A 242 138.33 25.31 87.82
N GLU A 243 138.83 24.40 88.67
CA GLU A 243 138.53 22.97 88.57
C GLU A 243 137.02 22.69 88.73
N ARG A 244 136.35 23.41 89.63
CA ARG A 244 134.90 23.27 89.87
C ARG A 244 134.02 23.87 88.76
N ALA A 245 134.53 24.81 87.97
CA ALA A 245 133.85 25.30 86.76
C ALA A 245 133.94 24.29 85.60
N LEU A 246 135.10 23.65 85.45
CA LEU A 246 135.37 22.64 84.41
C LEU A 246 134.43 21.43 84.53
N ALA A 247 134.14 20.98 85.75
CA ALA A 247 133.19 19.90 86.02
C ALA A 247 131.76 20.19 85.51
N ARG A 248 131.27 21.44 85.67
CA ARG A 248 129.91 21.82 85.24
C ARG A 248 129.74 21.96 83.72
N ALA A 249 130.82 22.23 82.99
CA ALA A 249 130.78 22.24 81.53
C ALA A 249 130.54 20.83 80.98
N ALA A 250 131.27 19.83 81.51
CA ALA A 250 131.09 18.42 81.16
C ALA A 250 129.70 17.88 81.56
N GLU A 251 129.14 18.37 82.67
CA GLU A 251 127.79 18.01 83.13
C GLU A 251 126.69 18.49 82.16
N LEU A 252 126.81 19.70 81.59
CA LEU A 252 125.92 20.21 80.55
C LEU A 252 126.12 19.53 79.19
N GLU A 253 127.36 19.20 78.82
CA GLU A 253 127.67 18.43 77.61
C GLU A 253 127.06 17.01 77.68
N GLY A 254 127.08 16.38 78.85
CA GLY A 254 126.39 15.11 79.09
C GLY A 254 124.87 15.21 78.93
N LEU A 255 124.25 16.29 79.40
CA LEU A 255 122.81 16.49 79.32
C LEU A 255 122.34 16.75 77.87
N VAL A 256 123.04 17.59 77.11
CA VAL A 256 122.71 17.86 75.70
C VAL A 256 122.91 16.62 74.82
N ASN A 257 123.99 15.85 75.03
CA ASN A 257 124.16 14.57 74.34
C ASN A 257 123.09 13.54 74.75
N GLY A 258 122.62 13.58 76.00
CA GLY A 258 121.48 12.78 76.47
C GLY A 258 120.20 13.10 75.70
N GLU A 259 119.87 14.38 75.53
CA GLU A 259 118.63 14.81 74.86
C GLU A 259 118.70 14.67 73.33
N ILE A 260 119.88 14.75 72.73
CA ILE A 260 120.08 14.36 71.32
C ILE A 260 119.90 12.84 71.17
N ALA A 261 120.40 12.02 72.09
CA ALA A 261 120.26 10.57 72.05
C ALA A 261 118.82 10.07 72.34
N THR A 262 118.00 10.81 73.08
CA THR A 262 116.56 10.55 73.20
C THR A 262 115.82 10.95 71.91
N LEU A 263 116.19 12.08 71.29
CA LEU A 263 115.59 12.54 70.03
C LEU A 263 115.93 11.62 68.85
N GLU A 264 117.19 11.20 68.69
CA GLU A 264 117.60 10.22 67.67
C GLU A 264 116.90 8.86 67.85
N ARG A 265 116.74 8.41 69.10
CA ARG A 265 115.94 7.22 69.42
C ARG A 265 114.47 7.40 69.04
N ALA A 266 113.87 8.55 69.34
CA ALA A 266 112.47 8.83 68.99
C ALA A 266 112.24 8.95 67.47
N TYR A 267 113.20 9.50 66.72
CA TYR A 267 113.13 9.55 65.25
C TYR A 267 113.34 8.18 64.61
N THR A 268 114.31 7.39 65.07
CA THR A 268 114.52 6.01 64.55
C THR A 268 113.37 5.08 64.91
N GLU A 269 112.76 5.21 66.10
CA GLU A 269 111.54 4.48 66.44
C GLU A 269 110.35 4.91 65.56
N ASN A 270 110.19 6.21 65.27
CA ASN A 270 109.16 6.69 64.35
C ASN A 270 109.41 6.25 62.89
N GLU A 271 110.67 6.18 62.43
CA GLU A 271 111.03 5.65 61.11
C GLU A 271 110.65 4.16 61.00
N VAL A 272 110.95 3.36 62.02
CA VAL A 272 110.53 1.95 62.12
C VAL A 272 109.01 1.82 62.17
N ARG A 273 108.33 2.66 62.96
CA ARG A 273 106.85 2.69 63.07
C ARG A 273 106.19 3.06 61.73
N ILE A 274 106.69 4.07 61.04
CA ILE A 274 106.18 4.51 59.74
C ILE A 274 106.46 3.45 58.67
N ARG A 275 107.62 2.79 58.67
CA ARG A 275 107.87 1.62 57.81
C ARG A 275 106.88 0.48 58.09
N GLY A 276 106.66 0.12 59.35
CA GLY A 276 105.70 -0.92 59.74
C GLY A 276 104.26 -0.60 59.33
N LEU A 277 103.84 0.68 59.47
CA LEU A 277 102.53 1.14 58.99
C LEU A 277 102.44 1.15 57.46
N LEU A 278 103.50 1.55 56.75
CA LEU A 278 103.55 1.53 55.29
C LEU A 278 103.48 0.10 54.74
N ASP A 279 104.18 -0.83 55.37
CA ASP A 279 104.16 -2.27 55.05
C ASP A 279 102.79 -2.91 55.38
N THR A 280 102.17 -2.52 56.49
CA THR A 280 100.78 -2.90 56.82
C THR A 280 99.79 -2.36 55.79
N ILE A 281 99.98 -1.13 55.29
CA ILE A 281 99.14 -0.53 54.24
C ILE A 281 99.41 -1.17 52.87
N ALA A 282 100.65 -1.55 52.56
CA ALA A 282 101.00 -2.26 51.33
C ALA A 282 100.36 -3.66 51.31
N THR A 283 100.50 -4.43 52.39
CA THR A 283 99.87 -5.76 52.53
C THR A 283 98.34 -5.67 52.56
N GLN A 284 97.74 -4.66 53.23
CA GLN A 284 96.29 -4.40 53.14
C GLN A 284 95.84 -4.01 51.71
N ARG A 285 96.66 -3.26 50.97
CA ARG A 285 96.38 -2.93 49.57
C ARG A 285 96.42 -4.18 48.69
N ASP A 286 97.41 -5.05 48.88
CA ASP A 286 97.57 -6.26 48.07
C ASP A 286 96.48 -7.30 48.37
N THR A 287 96.03 -7.44 49.63
CA THR A 287 94.84 -8.25 49.95
C THR A 287 93.55 -7.65 49.39
N LEU A 288 93.37 -6.33 49.41
CA LEU A 288 92.24 -5.67 48.74
C LEU A 288 92.27 -5.83 47.22
N ILE A 289 93.45 -5.84 46.60
CA ILE A 289 93.61 -6.13 45.16
C ILE A 289 93.29 -7.61 44.87
N SER A 290 93.70 -8.54 45.74
CA SER A 290 93.33 -9.96 45.64
C SER A 290 91.80 -10.13 45.73
N HIS A 291 91.17 -9.58 46.77
CA HIS A 291 89.71 -9.64 46.93
C HIS A 291 88.96 -8.94 45.79
N ALA A 292 89.46 -7.84 45.24
CA ALA A 292 88.87 -7.22 44.05
C ALA A 292 89.00 -8.09 42.79
N ALA A 293 90.11 -8.84 42.65
CA ALA A 293 90.29 -9.81 41.56
C ALA A 293 89.41 -11.06 41.75
N GLU A 294 89.29 -11.57 42.98
CA GLU A 294 88.41 -12.67 43.36
C GLU A 294 86.94 -12.32 43.11
N VAL A 295 86.47 -11.15 43.56
CA VAL A 295 85.11 -10.65 43.31
C VAL A 295 84.86 -10.44 41.82
N LYS A 296 85.83 -9.89 41.08
CA LYS A 296 85.72 -9.77 39.61
C LYS A 296 85.64 -11.14 38.94
N SER A 297 86.40 -12.13 39.41
CA SER A 297 86.36 -13.50 38.89
C SER A 297 85.02 -14.17 39.17
N ALA A 298 84.48 -14.03 40.39
CA ALA A 298 83.17 -14.54 40.79
C ALA A 298 82.03 -13.89 39.97
N ILE A 299 82.04 -12.57 39.79
CA ILE A 299 81.06 -11.85 38.94
C ILE A 299 81.16 -12.32 37.49
N ASN A 300 82.37 -12.52 36.95
CA ASN A 300 82.55 -13.05 35.61
C ASN A 300 82.04 -14.49 35.46
N SER A 301 82.26 -15.36 36.46
CA SER A 301 81.66 -16.72 36.48
C SER A 301 80.14 -16.61 36.45
N VAL A 302 79.55 -15.93 37.43
CA VAL A 302 78.09 -15.78 37.55
C VAL A 302 77.47 -15.18 36.27
N HIS A 303 78.16 -14.28 35.57
CA HIS A 303 77.68 -13.76 34.29
C HIS A 303 77.77 -14.78 33.14
N LEU A 304 78.81 -15.63 33.10
CA LEU A 304 78.91 -16.73 32.14
C LEU A 304 77.86 -17.82 32.43
N ASP A 305 77.73 -18.20 33.70
CA ASP A 305 76.76 -19.17 34.21
C ASP A 305 75.33 -18.71 33.88
N LEU A 306 74.97 -17.46 34.22
CA LEU A 306 73.68 -16.86 33.90
C LEU A 306 73.46 -16.72 32.39
N SER A 307 74.48 -16.39 31.60
CA SER A 307 74.35 -16.32 30.13
C SER A 307 74.13 -17.69 29.50
N SER A 308 74.70 -18.75 30.10
CA SER A 308 74.47 -20.13 29.69
C SER A 308 73.07 -20.61 30.09
N GLU A 309 72.63 -20.29 31.32
CA GLU A 309 71.30 -20.61 31.83
C GLU A 309 70.19 -19.91 31.04
N ILE A 310 70.33 -18.60 30.75
CA ILE A 310 69.40 -17.85 29.89
C ILE A 310 69.34 -18.44 28.48
N GLY A 311 70.48 -18.87 27.93
CA GLY A 311 70.53 -19.59 26.64
C GLY A 311 69.72 -20.89 26.68
N SER A 312 70.00 -21.74 27.67
CA SER A 312 69.31 -23.02 27.89
C SER A 312 67.80 -22.84 28.13
N ILE A 313 67.40 -21.84 28.91
CA ILE A 313 65.99 -21.51 29.18
C ILE A 313 65.31 -20.99 27.91
N SER A 314 65.99 -20.17 27.10
CA SER A 314 65.44 -19.65 25.85
C SER A 314 65.21 -20.77 24.82
N GLU A 315 66.15 -21.72 24.72
CA GLU A 315 66.00 -22.92 23.89
C GLU A 315 64.89 -23.84 24.41
N MET A 316 64.78 -24.04 25.73
CA MET A 316 63.68 -24.78 26.33
C MET A 316 62.32 -24.14 26.05
N ILE A 317 62.20 -22.81 26.18
CA ILE A 317 60.98 -22.06 25.86
C ILE A 317 60.65 -22.17 24.36
N ALA A 318 61.64 -22.03 23.48
CA ALA A 318 61.43 -22.18 22.04
C ALA A 318 60.89 -23.58 21.68
N ASN A 319 61.46 -24.63 22.26
CA ASN A 319 61.01 -26.01 22.07
C ASN A 319 59.61 -26.26 22.67
N GLN A 320 59.30 -25.71 23.85
CA GLN A 320 57.95 -25.78 24.44
C GLN A 320 56.90 -25.06 23.59
N VAL A 321 57.23 -23.88 23.05
CA VAL A 321 56.35 -23.12 22.14
C VAL A 321 56.17 -23.86 20.82
N HIS A 322 57.22 -24.47 20.28
CA HIS A 322 57.14 -25.31 19.07
C HIS A 322 56.19 -26.50 19.27
N HIS A 323 56.40 -27.29 20.33
CA HIS A 323 55.49 -28.40 20.68
C HIS A 323 54.08 -27.94 21.10
N ALA A 324 53.88 -26.68 21.50
CA ALA A 324 52.55 -26.12 21.68
C ALA A 324 51.88 -25.82 20.33
N ALA A 325 52.61 -25.21 19.39
CA ALA A 325 52.12 -24.95 18.03
C ALA A 325 51.78 -26.26 17.30
N GLU A 326 52.66 -27.27 17.33
CA GLU A 326 52.41 -28.59 16.72
C GLU A 326 51.11 -29.23 17.24
N ARG A 327 50.91 -29.25 18.58
CA ARG A 327 49.69 -29.80 19.19
C ARG A 327 48.43 -29.00 18.83
N VAL A 328 48.53 -27.68 18.71
CA VAL A 328 47.41 -26.83 18.27
C VAL A 328 47.08 -27.12 16.80
N THR A 329 48.08 -27.21 15.92
CA THR A 329 47.88 -27.55 14.50
C THR A 329 47.30 -28.94 14.30
N ALA A 330 47.80 -29.95 15.03
CA ALA A 330 47.26 -31.31 15.01
C ALA A 330 45.79 -31.33 15.49
N SER A 331 45.50 -30.66 16.61
CA SER A 331 44.13 -30.54 17.15
C SER A 331 43.18 -29.83 16.20
N LEU A 332 43.61 -28.74 15.54
CA LEU A 332 42.79 -28.04 14.55
C LEU A 332 42.53 -28.89 13.30
N THR A 333 43.49 -29.73 12.90
CA THR A 333 43.33 -30.68 11.79
C THR A 333 42.31 -31.76 12.15
N GLU A 334 42.47 -32.39 13.33
CA GLU A 334 41.55 -33.42 13.86
C GLU A 334 40.11 -32.90 13.96
N ARG A 335 39.89 -31.71 14.55
CA ARG A 335 38.54 -31.10 14.63
C ARG A 335 38.04 -30.65 13.26
N GLY A 336 38.92 -30.25 12.34
CA GLY A 336 38.56 -29.94 10.96
C GLY A 336 38.01 -31.15 10.21
N GLU A 337 38.65 -32.31 10.35
CA GLU A 337 38.17 -33.57 9.78
C GLU A 337 36.88 -34.05 10.44
N GLU A 338 36.78 -34.00 11.78
CA GLU A 338 35.57 -34.34 12.54
C GLU A 338 34.36 -33.48 12.12
N VAL A 339 34.52 -32.15 12.06
CA VAL A 339 33.47 -31.23 11.58
C VAL A 339 33.09 -31.52 10.13
N THR A 340 34.07 -31.76 9.25
CA THR A 340 33.78 -32.06 7.84
C THR A 340 33.08 -33.41 7.67
N GLN A 341 33.39 -34.40 8.52
CA GLN A 341 32.70 -35.70 8.53
C GLN A 341 31.28 -35.58 9.06
N GLY A 342 31.06 -34.84 10.15
CA GLY A 342 29.74 -34.53 10.69
C GLY A 342 28.86 -33.76 9.70
N LEU A 343 29.43 -32.80 8.97
CA LEU A 343 28.72 -32.07 7.90
C LEU A 343 28.34 -32.98 6.72
N ARG A 344 29.22 -33.89 6.28
CA ARG A 344 28.87 -34.88 5.24
C ARG A 344 27.75 -35.81 5.69
N ALA A 345 27.84 -36.39 6.88
CA ALA A 345 26.79 -37.27 7.41
C ALA A 345 25.44 -36.53 7.56
N THR A 346 25.47 -35.26 7.98
CA THR A 346 24.27 -34.41 8.05
C THR A 346 23.71 -34.12 6.65
N ALA A 347 24.57 -33.87 5.65
CA ALA A 347 24.16 -33.66 4.27
C ALA A 347 23.52 -34.92 3.65
N ASP A 348 24.13 -36.10 3.82
CA ASP A 348 23.58 -37.37 3.31
C ASP A 348 22.22 -37.70 3.96
N ASN A 349 22.08 -37.46 5.27
CA ASN A 349 20.80 -37.57 5.98
C ASN A 349 19.74 -36.60 5.41
N MET A 350 20.09 -35.33 5.20
CA MET A 350 19.18 -34.34 4.61
C MET A 350 18.80 -34.68 3.17
N ILE A 351 19.74 -35.18 2.35
CA ILE A 351 19.47 -35.63 0.97
C ILE A 351 18.49 -36.83 0.99
N THR A 352 18.68 -37.76 1.92
CA THR A 352 17.81 -38.93 2.08
C THR A 352 16.40 -38.51 2.50
N GLU A 353 16.26 -37.69 3.54
CA GLU A 353 14.95 -37.26 4.03
C GLU A 353 14.23 -36.31 3.04
N LEU A 354 14.96 -35.44 2.34
CA LEU A 354 14.39 -34.64 1.24
C LEU A 354 13.94 -35.52 0.08
N GLY A 355 14.68 -36.59 -0.25
CA GLY A 355 14.29 -37.57 -1.26
C GLY A 355 13.00 -38.31 -0.89
N GLU A 356 12.92 -38.84 0.33
CA GLU A 356 11.75 -39.54 0.85
C GLU A 356 10.52 -38.62 0.92
N ARG A 357 10.67 -37.42 1.50
CA ARG A 357 9.61 -36.40 1.54
C ARG A 357 9.17 -35.96 0.13
N SER A 358 10.09 -35.88 -0.83
CA SER A 358 9.74 -35.54 -2.22
C SER A 358 8.97 -36.67 -2.91
N GLY A 359 9.33 -37.93 -2.66
CA GLY A 359 8.57 -39.10 -3.12
C GLY A 359 7.15 -39.13 -2.55
N GLU A 360 7.01 -38.92 -1.24
CA GLU A 360 5.71 -38.82 -0.56
C GLU A 360 4.86 -37.65 -1.09
N LEU A 361 5.46 -36.48 -1.34
CA LEU A 361 4.75 -35.34 -1.94
C LEU A 361 4.30 -35.62 -3.38
N LEU A 362 5.10 -36.32 -4.18
CA LEU A 362 4.72 -36.74 -5.54
C LEU A 362 3.56 -37.74 -5.50
N MET A 363 3.63 -38.78 -4.66
CA MET A 363 2.54 -39.75 -4.50
C MET A 363 1.24 -39.09 -4.03
N ARG A 364 1.30 -38.14 -3.10
CA ARG A 364 0.12 -37.34 -2.67
C ARG A 364 -0.43 -36.46 -3.79
N LEU A 365 0.42 -35.85 -4.61
CA LEU A 365 0.00 -35.06 -5.77
C LEU A 365 -0.68 -35.92 -6.83
N GLU A 366 -0.12 -37.10 -7.12
CA GLU A 366 -0.70 -38.06 -8.07
C GLU A 366 -2.05 -38.60 -7.58
N GLN A 367 -2.14 -39.04 -6.32
CA GLN A 367 -3.39 -39.47 -5.69
C GLN A 367 -4.44 -38.36 -5.66
N ALA A 368 -4.05 -37.12 -5.35
CA ALA A 368 -4.96 -35.97 -5.36
C ALA A 368 -5.42 -35.61 -6.77
N SER A 369 -4.53 -35.72 -7.77
CA SER A 369 -4.85 -35.51 -9.19
C SER A 369 -5.85 -36.55 -9.69
N GLU A 370 -5.62 -37.84 -9.41
CA GLU A 370 -6.52 -38.92 -9.80
C GLU A 370 -7.89 -38.80 -9.10
N THR A 371 -7.90 -38.48 -7.80
CA THR A 371 -9.13 -38.22 -7.05
C THR A 371 -9.91 -37.03 -7.64
N THR A 372 -9.20 -35.97 -8.05
CA THR A 372 -9.79 -34.80 -8.72
C THR A 372 -10.39 -35.19 -10.07
N ALA A 373 -9.65 -35.91 -10.91
CA ALA A 373 -10.13 -36.39 -12.21
C ALA A 373 -11.42 -37.22 -12.09
N ARG A 374 -11.44 -38.23 -11.21
CA ARG A 374 -12.64 -39.04 -10.94
C ARG A 374 -13.82 -38.19 -10.45
N SER A 375 -13.57 -37.18 -9.63
CA SER A 375 -14.63 -36.27 -9.13
C SER A 375 -15.21 -35.36 -10.21
N ILE A 376 -14.41 -34.95 -11.19
CA ILE A 376 -14.82 -34.17 -12.36
C ILE A 376 -15.63 -35.05 -13.31
N GLU A 377 -15.17 -36.27 -13.60
CA GLU A 377 -15.87 -37.25 -14.43
C GLU A 377 -17.27 -37.57 -13.86
N ALA A 378 -17.33 -37.91 -12.57
CA ALA A 378 -18.60 -38.14 -11.87
C ALA A 378 -19.48 -36.88 -11.80
N ALA A 379 -18.94 -35.66 -11.93
CA ALA A 379 -19.72 -34.43 -12.00
C ALA A 379 -20.27 -34.17 -13.40
N ALA A 380 -19.50 -34.46 -14.45
CA ALA A 380 -19.93 -34.39 -15.84
C ALA A 380 -21.04 -35.41 -16.14
N GLU A 381 -20.95 -36.63 -15.61
CA GLU A 381 -21.98 -37.66 -15.75
C GLU A 381 -23.29 -37.23 -15.07
N ARG A 382 -23.23 -36.74 -13.82
CA ARG A 382 -24.40 -36.15 -13.12
C ARG A 382 -25.02 -34.96 -13.87
N MET A 383 -24.20 -34.11 -14.47
CA MET A 383 -24.69 -32.98 -15.28
C MET A 383 -25.38 -33.47 -16.55
N THR A 384 -24.82 -34.47 -17.24
CA THR A 384 -25.42 -35.09 -18.43
C THR A 384 -26.76 -35.76 -18.09
N GLN A 385 -26.83 -36.50 -16.98
CA GLN A 385 -28.07 -37.08 -16.50
C GLN A 385 -29.12 -36.00 -16.16
N SER A 386 -28.73 -34.93 -15.48
CA SER A 386 -29.63 -33.81 -15.16
C SER A 386 -30.12 -33.06 -16.41
N LEU A 387 -29.30 -32.96 -17.46
CA LEU A 387 -29.69 -32.35 -18.73
C LEU A 387 -30.66 -33.25 -19.50
N SER A 388 -30.39 -34.55 -19.60
CA SER A 388 -31.29 -35.53 -20.25
C SER A 388 -32.65 -35.62 -19.53
N LEU A 389 -32.67 -35.59 -18.20
CA LEU A 389 -33.92 -35.48 -17.44
C LEU A 389 -34.65 -34.17 -17.74
N LYS A 390 -33.95 -33.03 -17.88
CA LYS A 390 -34.61 -31.75 -18.18
C LYS A 390 -35.09 -31.66 -19.64
N GLU A 391 -34.38 -32.28 -20.57
CA GLU A 391 -34.78 -32.45 -21.97
C GLU A 391 -36.10 -33.23 -22.07
N HIS A 392 -36.20 -34.39 -21.44
CA HIS A 392 -37.41 -35.21 -21.47
C HIS A 392 -38.61 -34.54 -20.78
N ASN A 393 -38.40 -33.86 -19.64
CA ASN A 393 -39.45 -33.05 -19.01
C ASN A 393 -39.95 -31.90 -19.92
N ILE A 394 -39.07 -31.32 -20.76
CA ILE A 394 -39.44 -30.28 -21.74
C ILE A 394 -40.20 -30.91 -22.93
N GLU A 395 -39.82 -32.11 -23.36
CA GLU A 395 -40.54 -32.88 -24.38
C GLU A 395 -41.98 -33.19 -23.94
N GLU A 396 -42.18 -33.69 -22.72
CA GLU A 396 -43.52 -33.92 -22.14
C GLU A 396 -44.33 -32.62 -22.04
N GLU A 397 -43.72 -31.51 -21.60
CA GLU A 397 -44.38 -30.20 -21.51
C GLU A 397 -44.82 -29.69 -22.89
N PHE A 398 -43.97 -29.82 -23.93
CA PHE A 398 -44.34 -29.47 -25.31
C PHE A 398 -45.44 -30.35 -25.89
N LEU A 399 -45.42 -31.66 -25.63
CA LEU A 399 -46.47 -32.58 -26.07
C LEU A 399 -47.82 -32.26 -25.39
N GLY A 400 -47.80 -31.94 -24.09
CA GLY A 400 -48.99 -31.50 -23.35
C GLY A 400 -49.55 -30.16 -23.85
N ILE A 401 -48.68 -29.20 -24.18
CA ILE A 401 -49.08 -27.94 -24.81
C ILE A 401 -49.69 -28.19 -26.20
N ALA A 402 -49.12 -29.07 -27.01
CA ALA A 402 -49.60 -29.39 -28.35
C ALA A 402 -51.00 -30.03 -28.32
N ASP A 403 -51.25 -31.02 -27.46
CA ASP A 403 -52.60 -31.61 -27.31
C ASP A 403 -53.60 -30.58 -26.78
N ASN A 404 -53.21 -29.77 -25.79
CA ASN A 404 -54.10 -28.73 -25.26
C ASN A 404 -54.48 -27.69 -26.32
N ILE A 405 -53.55 -27.29 -27.20
CA ILE A 405 -53.84 -26.41 -28.35
C ILE A 405 -54.76 -27.12 -29.34
N GLN A 406 -54.48 -28.37 -29.69
CA GLN A 406 -55.30 -29.17 -30.61
C GLN A 406 -56.75 -29.32 -30.11
N ARG A 407 -56.91 -29.57 -28.80
CA ARG A 407 -58.22 -29.67 -28.14
C ARG A 407 -58.95 -28.32 -28.15
N VAL A 408 -58.33 -27.24 -27.67
CA VAL A 408 -58.94 -25.90 -27.66
C VAL A 408 -59.32 -25.41 -29.07
N MET A 409 -58.55 -25.77 -30.10
CA MET A 409 -58.89 -25.47 -31.49
C MET A 409 -60.08 -26.31 -31.99
N ARG A 410 -60.18 -27.60 -31.63
CA ARG A 410 -61.35 -28.43 -31.92
C ARG A 410 -62.60 -27.87 -31.25
N ASP A 411 -62.54 -27.64 -29.94
CA ASP A 411 -63.63 -27.08 -29.14
C ASP A 411 -64.15 -25.74 -29.74
N ARG A 412 -63.23 -24.89 -30.25
CA ARG A 412 -63.56 -23.65 -30.97
C ARG A 412 -64.17 -23.87 -32.35
N LEU A 413 -63.66 -24.83 -33.14
CA LEU A 413 -64.19 -25.11 -34.47
C LEU A 413 -65.61 -25.67 -34.41
N ASP A 414 -65.88 -26.57 -33.46
CA ASP A 414 -67.21 -27.12 -33.22
C ASP A 414 -68.19 -26.01 -32.78
N THR A 415 -67.77 -25.12 -31.86
CA THR A 415 -68.55 -23.94 -31.45
C THR A 415 -68.89 -23.02 -32.64
N VAL A 416 -67.91 -22.74 -33.52
CA VAL A 416 -68.12 -21.89 -34.70
C VAL A 416 -69.03 -22.57 -35.74
N ALA A 417 -68.97 -23.89 -35.88
CA ALA A 417 -69.87 -24.64 -36.75
C ALA A 417 -71.32 -24.58 -36.25
N ASP A 418 -71.54 -24.73 -34.95
CA ASP A 418 -72.88 -24.59 -34.33
C ASP A 418 -73.42 -23.16 -34.43
N GLU A 419 -72.62 -22.14 -34.13
CA GLU A 419 -73.04 -20.73 -34.30
C GLU A 419 -73.41 -20.42 -35.76
N PHE A 420 -72.61 -20.89 -36.72
CA PHE A 420 -72.87 -20.71 -38.15
C PHE A 420 -74.14 -21.44 -38.60
N SER A 421 -74.37 -22.65 -38.10
CA SER A 421 -75.57 -23.45 -38.37
C SER A 421 -76.84 -22.75 -37.85
N GLN A 422 -76.81 -22.33 -36.57
CA GLN A 422 -77.91 -21.58 -35.94
C GLN A 422 -78.19 -20.26 -36.67
N LYS A 423 -77.12 -19.52 -37.06
CA LYS A 423 -77.26 -18.27 -37.80
C LYS A 423 -77.87 -18.49 -39.19
N SER A 424 -77.49 -19.58 -39.86
CA SER A 424 -78.04 -19.96 -41.18
C SER A 424 -79.53 -20.29 -41.09
N ILE A 425 -79.96 -21.02 -40.06
CA ILE A 425 -81.38 -21.32 -39.78
C ILE A 425 -82.16 -20.02 -39.52
N SER A 426 -81.62 -19.12 -38.68
CA SER A 426 -82.25 -17.82 -38.39
C SER A 426 -82.39 -16.93 -39.64
N VAL A 427 -81.44 -16.97 -40.57
CA VAL A 427 -81.54 -16.26 -41.86
C VAL A 427 -82.62 -16.89 -42.75
N LEU A 428 -82.73 -18.22 -42.80
CA LEU A 428 -83.78 -18.90 -43.57
C LEU A 428 -85.19 -18.58 -43.03
N ASP A 429 -85.38 -18.58 -41.71
CA ASP A 429 -86.64 -18.20 -41.06
C ASP A 429 -87.02 -16.74 -41.35
N THR A 430 -86.05 -15.82 -41.27
CA THR A 430 -86.24 -14.40 -41.65
C THR A 430 -86.64 -14.25 -43.13
N MET A 431 -86.04 -15.03 -44.02
CA MET A 431 -86.34 -14.99 -45.45
C MET A 431 -87.71 -15.58 -45.78
N ASP A 432 -88.13 -16.65 -45.10
CA ASP A 432 -89.47 -17.20 -45.25
C ASP A 432 -90.54 -16.24 -44.70
N GLN A 433 -90.30 -15.61 -43.55
CA GLN A 433 -91.15 -14.54 -43.03
C GLN A 433 -91.29 -13.38 -44.02
N HIS A 434 -90.18 -12.87 -44.57
CA HIS A 434 -90.21 -11.83 -45.60
C HIS A 434 -90.95 -12.29 -46.88
N SER A 435 -90.76 -13.54 -47.32
CA SER A 435 -91.45 -14.09 -48.49
C SER A 435 -92.96 -14.16 -48.30
N ARG A 436 -93.43 -14.54 -47.10
CA ARG A 436 -94.86 -14.48 -46.73
C ARG A 436 -95.37 -13.05 -46.75
N THR A 437 -94.69 -12.11 -46.08
CA THR A 437 -95.08 -10.69 -46.05
C THR A 437 -95.16 -10.06 -47.45
N ILE A 438 -94.23 -10.40 -48.35
CA ILE A 438 -94.28 -9.96 -49.75
C ILE A 438 -95.48 -10.58 -50.49
N THR A 439 -95.79 -11.85 -50.23
CA THR A 439 -96.94 -12.55 -50.84
C THR A 439 -98.26 -11.92 -50.37
N ASP A 440 -98.42 -11.67 -49.08
CA ASP A 440 -99.60 -11.02 -48.50
C ASP A 440 -99.80 -9.61 -49.07
N ALA A 441 -98.73 -8.80 -49.12
CA ALA A 441 -98.78 -7.46 -49.69
C ALA A 441 -99.11 -7.46 -51.20
N LEU A 442 -98.70 -8.49 -51.95
CA LEU A 442 -99.07 -8.67 -53.36
C LEU A 442 -100.55 -9.09 -53.51
N LEU A 443 -101.07 -9.93 -52.62
CA LEU A 443 -102.48 -10.32 -52.60
C LEU A 443 -103.39 -9.10 -52.28
N ASP A 444 -103.05 -8.32 -51.26
CA ASP A 444 -103.76 -7.07 -50.94
C ASP A 444 -103.72 -6.09 -52.11
N THR A 445 -102.54 -5.88 -52.71
CA THR A 445 -102.37 -5.02 -53.90
C THR A 445 -103.22 -5.52 -55.07
N SER A 446 -103.27 -6.83 -55.30
CA SER A 446 -104.08 -7.44 -56.36
C SER A 446 -105.58 -7.32 -56.09
N SER A 447 -106.02 -7.40 -54.83
CA SER A 447 -107.41 -7.19 -54.43
C SER A 447 -107.83 -5.74 -54.68
N ASN A 448 -107.05 -4.78 -54.16
CA ASN A 448 -107.28 -3.34 -54.36
C ASN A 448 -107.28 -2.94 -55.85
N LEU A 449 -106.39 -3.53 -56.66
CA LEU A 449 -106.38 -3.35 -58.11
C LEU A 449 -107.63 -3.93 -58.78
N THR A 450 -108.09 -5.11 -58.35
CA THR A 450 -109.31 -5.75 -58.88
C THR A 450 -110.55 -4.91 -58.59
N GLU A 451 -110.68 -4.39 -57.35
CA GLU A 451 -111.76 -3.48 -56.97
C GLU A 451 -111.69 -2.15 -57.75
N THR A 452 -110.49 -1.58 -57.92
CA THR A 452 -110.28 -0.36 -58.71
C THR A 452 -110.70 -0.56 -60.17
N ILE A 453 -110.38 -1.71 -60.76
CA ILE A 453 -110.78 -2.06 -62.13
C ILE A 453 -112.29 -2.27 -62.22
N ALA A 454 -112.91 -2.97 -61.26
CA ALA A 454 -114.36 -3.19 -61.24
C ALA A 454 -115.14 -1.86 -61.17
N ASN A 455 -114.78 -0.99 -60.22
CA ASN A 455 -115.37 0.35 -60.09
C ASN A 455 -115.20 1.18 -61.39
N ARG A 456 -114.03 1.08 -62.06
CA ARG A 456 -113.80 1.78 -63.33
C ARG A 456 -114.57 1.18 -64.51
N VAL A 457 -114.82 -0.13 -64.51
CA VAL A 457 -115.68 -0.79 -65.50
C VAL A 457 -117.14 -0.35 -65.32
N ASP A 458 -117.64 -0.26 -64.09
CA ASP A 458 -118.99 0.26 -63.82
C ASP A 458 -119.13 1.74 -64.15
N GLU A 459 -118.11 2.57 -63.91
CA GLU A 459 -118.08 3.98 -64.37
C GLU A 459 -118.17 4.07 -65.91
N VAL A 460 -117.41 3.24 -66.63
CA VAL A 460 -117.44 3.15 -68.10
C VAL A 460 -118.81 2.64 -68.60
N ASN A 461 -119.39 1.64 -67.93
CA ASN A 461 -120.70 1.09 -68.29
C ASN A 461 -121.82 2.13 -68.09
N ASN A 462 -121.82 2.83 -66.94
CA ASN A 462 -122.80 3.88 -66.65
C ASN A 462 -122.67 5.09 -67.60
N THR A 463 -121.44 5.52 -67.93
CA THR A 463 -121.23 6.62 -68.89
C THR A 463 -121.59 6.23 -70.33
N LEU A 464 -121.28 5.00 -70.77
CA LEU A 464 -121.76 4.46 -72.05
C LEU A 464 -123.29 4.36 -72.08
N ARG A 465 -123.92 3.91 -70.99
CA ARG A 465 -125.39 3.82 -70.89
C ARG A 465 -126.05 5.19 -70.98
N ALA A 466 -125.58 6.17 -70.21
CA ALA A 466 -126.10 7.54 -70.28
C ALA A 466 -125.91 8.17 -71.68
N THR A 467 -124.79 7.88 -72.35
CA THR A 467 -124.55 8.29 -73.74
C THR A 467 -125.52 7.59 -74.70
N GLY A 468 -125.79 6.30 -74.50
CA GLY A 468 -126.75 5.51 -75.27
C GLY A 468 -128.19 6.00 -75.11
N ASP A 469 -128.65 6.20 -73.88
CA ASP A 469 -129.99 6.74 -73.57
C ASP A 469 -130.16 8.16 -74.17
N SER A 470 -129.12 9.00 -74.10
CA SER A 470 -129.09 10.32 -74.76
C SER A 470 -129.13 10.24 -76.30
N LEU A 471 -128.49 9.24 -76.90
CA LEU A 471 -128.47 9.04 -78.35
C LEU A 471 -129.81 8.47 -78.86
N VAL A 472 -130.44 7.59 -78.08
CA VAL A 472 -131.82 7.13 -78.33
C VAL A 472 -132.80 8.29 -78.23
N LEU A 473 -132.62 9.21 -77.28
CA LEU A 473 -133.44 10.42 -77.16
C LEU A 473 -133.27 11.35 -78.38
N ASP A 474 -132.03 11.64 -78.82
CA ASP A 474 -131.80 12.45 -80.04
C ASP A 474 -132.44 11.79 -81.27
N LEU A 475 -132.24 10.47 -81.47
CA LEU A 475 -132.87 9.73 -82.56
C LEU A 475 -134.40 9.76 -82.49
N SER A 476 -134.99 9.66 -81.30
CA SER A 476 -136.45 9.73 -81.12
C SER A 476 -137.00 11.11 -81.42
N LEU A 477 -136.29 12.19 -81.04
CA LEU A 477 -136.65 13.56 -81.37
C LEU A 477 -136.49 13.83 -82.88
N ARG A 478 -135.36 13.42 -83.48
CA ARG A 478 -135.15 13.44 -84.94
C ARG A 478 -136.24 12.69 -85.69
N GLY A 479 -136.64 11.51 -85.18
CA GLY A 479 -137.70 10.69 -85.74
C GLY A 479 -139.06 11.39 -85.68
N GLY A 480 -139.40 12.01 -84.55
CA GLY A 480 -140.59 12.83 -84.39
C GLY A 480 -140.62 14.03 -85.35
N ASP A 481 -139.50 14.75 -85.50
CA ASP A 481 -139.33 15.84 -86.47
C ASP A 481 -139.52 15.36 -87.92
N VAL A 482 -139.02 14.17 -88.26
CA VAL A 482 -139.18 13.56 -89.60
C VAL A 482 -140.63 13.13 -89.83
N VAL A 483 -141.29 12.51 -88.85
CA VAL A 483 -142.72 12.15 -88.94
C VAL A 483 -143.58 13.41 -89.09
N SER A 484 -143.36 14.44 -88.26
CA SER A 484 -144.06 15.73 -88.35
C SER A 484 -143.91 16.38 -89.73
N LYS A 485 -142.70 16.38 -90.30
CA LYS A 485 -142.47 16.87 -91.68
C LYS A 485 -143.13 16.00 -92.75
N LEU A 486 -143.20 14.67 -92.57
CA LEU A 486 -143.90 13.76 -93.47
C LEU A 486 -145.42 13.95 -93.38
N GLU A 487 -145.99 14.15 -92.20
CA GLU A 487 -147.40 14.47 -91.99
C GLU A 487 -147.75 15.83 -92.59
N GLN A 488 -146.94 16.87 -92.37
CA GLN A 488 -147.11 18.18 -93.00
C GLN A 488 -147.06 18.09 -94.53
N THR A 489 -146.11 17.32 -95.08
CA THR A 489 -145.98 17.10 -96.52
C THR A 489 -147.18 16.31 -97.07
N GLY A 490 -147.62 15.27 -96.35
CA GLY A 490 -148.77 14.44 -96.70
C GLY A 490 -150.09 15.22 -96.66
N ALA A 491 -150.28 16.11 -95.68
CA ALA A 491 -151.42 17.01 -95.59
C ALA A 491 -151.43 17.99 -96.78
N SER A 492 -150.30 18.60 -97.13
CA SER A 492 -150.19 19.48 -98.30
C SER A 492 -150.44 18.76 -99.63
N ILE A 493 -150.00 17.49 -99.75
CA ILE A 493 -150.33 16.62 -100.89
C ILE A 493 -151.84 16.31 -100.92
N ALA A 494 -152.46 16.00 -99.79
CA ALA A 494 -153.89 15.72 -99.68
C ALA A 494 -154.74 16.96 -100.01
N GLU A 495 -154.34 18.14 -99.54
CA GLU A 495 -154.96 19.43 -99.89
C GLU A 495 -154.84 19.72 -101.41
N THR A 496 -153.66 19.50 -101.99
CA THR A 496 -153.43 19.64 -103.44
C THR A 496 -154.29 18.66 -104.26
N LEU A 497 -154.45 17.41 -103.78
CA LEU A 497 -155.30 16.39 -104.41
C LEU A 497 -156.80 16.72 -104.26
N LEU A 498 -157.24 17.26 -103.13
CA LEU A 498 -158.62 17.71 -102.93
C LEU A 498 -158.95 18.91 -103.82
N ALA A 499 -158.06 19.90 -103.93
CA ALA A 499 -158.22 21.02 -104.85
C ALA A 499 -158.30 20.54 -106.31
N SER A 500 -157.39 19.64 -106.71
CA SER A 500 -157.39 19.03 -108.05
C SER A 500 -158.66 18.21 -108.31
N GLY A 501 -159.13 17.45 -107.31
CA GLY A 501 -160.36 16.66 -107.39
C GLY A 501 -161.61 17.54 -107.50
N SER A 502 -161.66 18.65 -106.77
CA SER A 502 -162.74 19.65 -106.88
C SER A 502 -162.79 20.25 -108.28
N GLN A 503 -161.63 20.63 -108.85
CA GLN A 503 -161.54 21.17 -110.20
C GLN A 503 -161.95 20.14 -111.28
N VAL A 504 -161.63 18.86 -111.08
CA VAL A 504 -162.11 17.76 -111.95
C VAL A 504 -163.62 17.54 -111.80
N SER A 505 -164.17 17.67 -110.59
CA SER A 505 -165.62 17.52 -110.37
C SER A 505 -166.41 18.69 -110.97
N GLU A 506 -165.93 19.93 -110.82
CA GLU A 506 -166.54 21.15 -111.37
C GLU A 506 -166.56 21.12 -112.91
N THR A 507 -165.44 20.74 -113.53
CA THR A 507 -165.38 20.58 -115.01
C THR A 507 -166.26 19.42 -115.51
N PHE A 508 -166.42 18.34 -114.74
CA PHE A 508 -167.36 17.26 -115.06
C PHE A 508 -168.82 17.69 -114.92
N GLU A 509 -169.17 18.45 -113.88
CA GLU A 509 -170.52 18.98 -113.66
C GLU A 509 -170.92 20.01 -114.72
N GLN A 510 -169.97 20.85 -115.19
CA GLN A 510 -170.19 21.72 -116.34
C GLN A 510 -170.55 20.90 -117.59
N HIS A 511 -169.73 19.91 -117.96
CA HIS A 511 -170.00 19.08 -119.13
C HIS A 511 -171.27 18.21 -119.00
N ALA A 512 -171.64 17.80 -117.78
CA ALA A 512 -172.90 17.12 -117.52
C ALA A 512 -174.12 18.02 -117.77
N ASN A 513 -174.06 19.29 -117.34
CA ASN A 513 -175.10 20.29 -117.62
C ASN A 513 -175.17 20.66 -119.11
N GLU A 514 -174.04 20.82 -119.79
CA GLU A 514 -173.97 21.02 -121.25
C GLU A 514 -174.67 19.85 -121.98
N LEU A 515 -174.35 18.61 -121.63
CA LEU A 515 -174.99 17.41 -122.18
C LEU A 515 -176.49 17.36 -121.89
N ALA A 516 -176.90 17.61 -120.64
CA ALA A 516 -178.31 17.61 -120.22
C ALA A 516 -179.14 18.64 -121.01
N SER A 517 -178.62 19.86 -121.20
CA SER A 517 -179.27 20.91 -122.00
C SER A 517 -179.45 20.49 -123.47
N SER A 518 -178.46 19.79 -124.05
CA SER A 518 -178.51 19.27 -125.42
C SER A 518 -179.55 18.17 -125.60
N VAL A 519 -179.72 17.31 -124.58
CA VAL A 519 -180.76 16.27 -124.55
C VAL A 519 -182.15 16.88 -124.38
N ALA A 520 -182.33 17.84 -123.46
CA ALA A 520 -183.60 18.51 -123.24
C ALA A 520 -184.10 19.22 -124.51
N ALA A 521 -183.27 20.07 -125.13
CA ALA A 521 -183.63 20.79 -126.35
C ALA A 521 -183.98 19.86 -127.54
N ARG A 522 -183.39 18.66 -127.60
CA ARG A 522 -183.76 17.63 -128.57
C ARG A 522 -185.07 16.92 -128.23
N SER A 523 -185.39 16.77 -126.94
CA SER A 523 -186.64 16.17 -126.47
C SER A 523 -187.83 17.08 -126.74
N ASP A 524 -187.70 18.38 -126.45
CA ASP A 524 -188.74 19.38 -126.70
C ASP A 524 -189.06 19.49 -128.20
N ALA A 525 -188.04 19.54 -129.05
CA ALA A 525 -188.20 19.54 -130.51
C ALA A 525 -188.88 18.27 -131.08
N VAL A 526 -188.86 17.16 -130.36
CA VAL A 526 -189.62 15.93 -130.70
C VAL A 526 -191.05 16.00 -130.15
N HIS A 527 -191.25 16.61 -128.98
CA HIS A 527 -192.56 16.78 -128.34
C HIS A 527 -193.49 17.71 -129.14
N ASP A 528 -192.98 18.86 -129.60
CA ASP A 528 -193.75 19.82 -130.40
C ASP A 528 -194.21 19.20 -131.73
N LEU A 529 -193.32 18.46 -132.41
CA LEU A 529 -193.60 17.81 -133.69
C LEU A 529 -194.67 16.70 -133.58
N LEU A 530 -194.77 16.03 -132.44
CA LEU A 530 -195.85 15.08 -132.14
C LEU A 530 -197.17 15.79 -131.82
N THR A 531 -197.10 16.92 -131.10
CA THR A 531 -198.27 17.71 -130.68
C THR A 531 -198.97 18.37 -131.86
N ASP A 532 -198.21 18.97 -132.79
CA ASP A 532 -198.74 19.58 -134.01
C ASP A 532 -199.46 18.56 -134.92
N ARG A 533 -198.92 17.32 -134.98
CA ARG A 533 -199.58 16.21 -135.70
C ARG A 533 -200.90 15.77 -135.07
N LEU A 534 -201.01 15.79 -133.74
CA LEU A 534 -202.26 15.44 -133.04
C LEU A 534 -203.34 16.50 -133.27
N ALA A 535 -203.00 17.78 -133.13
CA ALA A 535 -203.94 18.89 -133.33
C ALA A 535 -204.53 18.91 -134.76
N ASN A 536 -203.73 18.59 -135.77
CA ASN A 536 -204.15 18.57 -137.18
C ASN A 536 -205.11 17.39 -137.50
N PHE A 537 -205.06 16.30 -136.73
CA PHE A 537 -205.98 15.16 -136.88
C PHE A 537 -207.38 15.45 -136.32
N GLU A 538 -207.45 16.07 -135.13
CA GLU A 538 -208.68 16.46 -134.43
C GLU A 538 -209.59 17.36 -135.30
N GLY A 539 -208.98 18.32 -136.01
CA GLY A 539 -209.69 19.29 -136.86
C GLY A 539 -210.34 18.71 -138.12
N ILE A 540 -209.88 17.55 -138.61
CA ILE A 540 -210.47 16.86 -139.77
C ILE A 540 -211.68 16.02 -139.34
N PHE A 541 -211.59 15.36 -138.18
CA PHE A 541 -212.65 14.49 -137.67
C PHE A 541 -213.92 15.27 -137.32
N THR A 542 -213.76 16.38 -136.59
CA THR A 542 -214.87 17.25 -136.16
C THR A 542 -215.62 17.90 -137.32
N ARG A 543 -214.93 18.33 -138.38
CA ARG A 543 -215.54 19.03 -139.51
C ARG A 543 -216.45 18.14 -140.37
N ASN A 544 -216.08 16.88 -140.58
CA ASN A 544 -216.86 15.94 -141.39
C ASN A 544 -218.07 15.34 -140.67
N GLY A 545 -218.10 15.38 -139.33
CA GLY A 545 -219.24 14.93 -138.54
C GLY A 545 -220.49 15.80 -138.69
N GLY A 546 -220.31 17.11 -138.92
CA GLY A 546 -221.41 18.07 -139.02
C GLY A 546 -222.34 17.84 -140.22
N GLU A 547 -221.80 17.67 -141.43
CA GLU A 547 -222.60 17.54 -142.65
C GLU A 547 -223.46 16.25 -142.71
N LEU A 548 -223.14 15.23 -141.90
CA LEU A 548 -223.91 13.99 -141.84
C LEU A 548 -225.11 14.11 -140.88
N ALA A 549 -225.01 14.92 -139.82
CA ALA A 549 -226.10 15.12 -138.86
C ALA A 549 -227.24 15.96 -139.46
N ASP A 550 -226.91 17.10 -140.08
CA ASP A 550 -227.88 18.03 -140.67
C ASP A 550 -228.73 17.38 -141.79
N ARG A 551 -228.21 16.33 -142.45
CA ARG A 551 -228.95 15.61 -143.50
C ARG A 551 -229.96 14.57 -143.00
N ILE A 552 -229.88 14.14 -141.73
CA ILE A 552 -230.79 13.13 -141.18
C ILE A 552 -231.99 13.78 -140.49
N ALA A 553 -231.84 15.01 -139.97
CA ALA A 553 -232.92 15.72 -139.26
C ALA A 553 -233.97 16.39 -140.18
N HIS A 554 -233.80 16.36 -141.51
CA HIS A 554 -234.65 17.11 -142.45
C HIS A 554 -235.66 16.23 -143.23
N ASP A 555 -235.80 14.95 -142.89
CA ASP A 555 -236.67 13.98 -143.60
C ASP A 555 -237.62 13.22 -142.64
N SER A 556 -237.96 13.82 -141.49
CA SER A 556 -238.89 13.26 -140.50
C SER A 556 -239.65 14.35 -139.70
N GLU A 557 -240.77 14.81 -140.27
CA GLU A 557 -241.76 15.80 -139.78
C GLU A 557 -241.25 17.20 -139.38
#